data_AF-A0A321LVD6-F1
#
_entry.id   AF-A0A321LVD6-F1
#
_cell.length_a   1.000
_cell.length_b   1.000
_cell.length_c   1.000
_cell.angle_alpha   90.00
_cell.angle_beta   90.00
_cell.angle_gamma   90.00
#
_symmetry.space_group_name_H-M   'P 1'
#
loop_
_entity.id
_entity.type
_entity.pdbx_description
1 polymer ?
#
loop_
_entity_poly.entity_id
_entity_poly.type
_entity_poly.pdbx_seq_one_letter_code
_entity_poly.pdbx_strand_id
1 'polypeptide(L)'
;MLDVAMRLFAQLRPWFNLVLFLGLLAPAHASDNTADRGDLRVTPAPRHPSPEYKVTAGMDGEIYPVFANYASLQKQNERSFGVLSVNVSNPGETPLRQRIAVKVAGWSDQEIQRVDLAPGASKLYMFAPTFLPRLYNNHEIIAATAQVSIADISGASVYETTLPVRLRSAEDMYWGSNFRYAPFIASWVTPHDLRVESVLGRAKNFTVDHRLPGYESWKSAAQQEQETYREARAIFTALKRMGVSYVKSSTTFGDHRNVSERVRMPRVSLGQNSANCIDAAVMYASLFENLGMDATVVIVPGHAYAGVRLAKDSGKFLFLDVALTGLTTFEAAVASAEKGMARYAPNSVKKVLIQQARDSGIYPMP
;
A
#
# COMPACT_ATOMS: atom_id res chain seq x y z
N MET A 1 -23.26 -3.77 -52.92
CA MET A 1 -22.67 -2.99 -54.03
C MET A 1 -21.90 -1.83 -53.41
N LEU A 2 -20.69 -1.55 -53.93
CA LEU A 2 -19.81 -0.38 -53.79
C LEU A 2 -19.92 0.49 -52.51
N ASP A 3 -18.92 0.65 -51.63
CA ASP A 3 -17.44 0.76 -51.71
C ASP A 3 -16.88 2.18 -51.99
N VAL A 4 -15.73 2.47 -51.32
CA VAL A 4 -14.81 3.63 -51.40
C VAL A 4 -15.38 4.99 -50.94
N ALA A 5 -14.97 5.58 -49.81
CA ALA A 5 -13.62 6.06 -49.47
C ALA A 5 -13.43 6.14 -47.92
N MET A 6 -12.37 5.67 -47.22
CA MET A 6 -10.92 5.55 -47.49
C MET A 6 -10.27 6.95 -47.65
N ARG A 7 -9.28 7.44 -46.88
CA ARG A 7 -8.17 6.87 -46.05
C ARG A 7 -7.95 7.80 -44.81
N LEU A 8 -7.25 7.45 -43.72
CA LEU A 8 -5.80 7.25 -43.62
C LEU A 8 -5.38 6.12 -42.63
N PHE A 9 -4.64 5.16 -43.18
CA PHE A 9 -3.58 4.33 -42.59
C PHE A 9 -3.79 3.56 -41.28
N ALA A 10 -4.16 2.29 -41.45
CA ALA A 10 -3.50 1.20 -40.73
C ALA A 10 -2.29 0.67 -41.53
N GLN A 11 -1.13 0.55 -40.87
CA GLN A 11 0.11 -0.15 -41.26
C GLN A 11 1.03 -0.03 -40.01
N LEU A 12 1.67 -1.05 -39.41
CA LEU A 12 1.92 -2.45 -39.78
C LEU A 12 1.82 -3.41 -38.56
N ARG A 13 1.72 -4.72 -38.85
CA ARG A 13 2.09 -5.87 -38.00
C ARG A 13 2.96 -6.80 -38.87
N PRO A 14 3.63 -7.84 -38.32
CA PRO A 14 4.46 -7.88 -37.11
C PRO A 14 5.95 -8.02 -37.53
N TRP A 15 6.64 -9.11 -37.15
CA TRP A 15 8.04 -9.48 -37.46
C TRP A 15 9.15 -8.81 -36.63
N PHE A 16 9.61 -9.49 -35.57
CA PHE A 16 11.03 -9.72 -35.28
C PHE A 16 11.18 -10.83 -34.22
N ASN A 17 11.13 -12.08 -34.66
CA ASN A 17 11.72 -13.21 -33.93
C ASN A 17 13.02 -13.55 -34.65
N LEU A 18 14.17 -13.14 -34.10
CA LEU A 18 15.48 -13.52 -34.61
C LEU A 18 16.20 -14.38 -33.57
N VAL A 19 15.96 -15.70 -33.64
CA VAL A 19 16.76 -16.68 -32.90
C VAL A 19 18.03 -16.93 -33.72
N LEU A 20 19.18 -16.47 -33.23
CA LEU A 20 20.48 -16.85 -33.81
C LEU A 20 20.83 -18.28 -33.39
N PHE A 21 20.54 -19.26 -34.25
CA PHE A 21 21.18 -20.57 -34.21
C PHE A 21 22.30 -20.60 -35.25
N LEU A 22 23.55 -20.44 -34.79
CA LEU A 22 24.74 -20.66 -35.61
C LEU A 22 25.09 -22.15 -35.62
N GLY A 23 24.52 -22.88 -36.60
CA GLY A 23 24.91 -24.24 -36.91
C GLY A 23 26.14 -24.26 -37.84
N LEU A 24 27.30 -24.67 -37.31
CA LEU A 24 28.48 -24.96 -38.12
C LEU A 24 28.50 -26.46 -38.48
N LEU A 25 28.25 -26.77 -39.75
CA LEU A 25 28.47 -28.08 -40.33
C LEU A 25 29.93 -28.20 -40.77
N ALA A 26 30.65 -29.20 -40.25
CA ALA A 26 31.97 -29.61 -40.72
C ALA A 26 31.88 -30.96 -41.46
N PRO A 27 32.67 -31.20 -42.52
CA PRO A 27 32.60 -32.42 -43.30
C PRO A 27 33.25 -33.60 -42.57
N ALA A 28 32.62 -34.77 -42.63
CA ALA A 28 33.18 -36.00 -42.13
C ALA A 28 34.46 -36.39 -42.91
N HIS A 29 35.55 -36.64 -42.19
CA HIS A 29 36.72 -37.37 -42.70
C HIS A 29 36.91 -38.60 -41.82
N ALA A 30 36.89 -39.77 -42.44
CA ALA A 30 37.22 -41.02 -41.78
C ALA A 30 38.73 -41.23 -41.80
N SER A 31 39.31 -41.53 -40.63
CA SER A 31 40.62 -42.17 -40.54
C SER A 31 40.63 -43.05 -39.29
N ASP A 32 40.76 -44.37 -39.50
CA ASP A 32 41.06 -45.30 -38.42
C ASP A 32 42.35 -44.91 -37.71
N ASN A 33 42.32 -44.94 -36.38
CA ASN A 33 43.44 -45.46 -35.61
C ASN A 33 42.99 -45.85 -34.20
N THR A 34 43.05 -47.14 -33.93
CA THR A 34 42.79 -47.73 -32.62
C THR A 34 43.86 -47.30 -31.61
N ALA A 35 43.46 -46.60 -30.55
CA ALA A 35 44.26 -46.44 -29.35
C ALA A 35 43.35 -46.52 -28.12
N ASP A 36 43.41 -47.66 -27.45
CA ASP A 36 42.77 -47.89 -26.16
C ASP A 36 43.24 -46.85 -25.13
N ARG A 37 42.31 -45.98 -24.73
CA ARG A 37 42.44 -45.08 -23.58
C ARG A 37 41.18 -45.21 -22.77
N GLY A 38 41.25 -46.09 -21.77
CA GLY A 38 40.10 -46.46 -20.95
C GLY A 38 39.29 -45.27 -20.46
N ASP A 39 37.96 -45.38 -20.59
CA ASP A 39 36.99 -44.41 -20.10
C ASP A 39 37.20 -44.16 -18.60
N LEU A 40 37.89 -43.06 -18.29
CA LEU A 40 37.83 -42.46 -16.96
C LEU A 40 36.41 -41.96 -16.74
N ARG A 41 35.53 -42.86 -16.25
CA ARG A 41 34.26 -42.49 -15.65
C ARG A 41 34.55 -41.52 -14.51
N VAL A 42 34.43 -40.22 -14.81
CA VAL A 42 34.43 -39.17 -13.78
C VAL A 42 33.16 -39.38 -12.96
N THR A 43 33.28 -40.17 -11.89
CA THR A 43 32.25 -40.26 -10.86
C THR A 43 31.96 -38.83 -10.41
N PRO A 44 30.71 -38.33 -10.52
CA PRO A 44 30.38 -37.02 -10.02
C PRO A 44 30.75 -36.99 -8.54
N ALA A 45 31.60 -36.03 -8.14
CA ALA A 45 31.93 -35.85 -6.73
C ALA A 45 30.63 -35.72 -5.93
N PRO A 46 30.53 -36.32 -4.74
CA PRO A 46 29.32 -36.24 -3.93
C PRO A 46 28.94 -34.77 -3.75
N ARG A 47 27.77 -34.38 -4.25
CA ARG A 47 27.28 -33.01 -4.11
C ARG A 47 26.96 -32.78 -2.64
N HIS A 48 27.90 -32.16 -1.92
CA HIS A 48 27.65 -31.67 -0.58
C HIS A 48 26.44 -30.72 -0.62
N PRO A 49 25.46 -30.84 0.31
CA PRO A 49 24.27 -30.00 0.27
C PRO A 49 24.64 -28.53 0.49
N SER A 50 24.46 -27.69 -0.54
CA SER A 50 24.69 -26.26 -0.48
C SER A 50 23.45 -25.52 0.04
N PRO A 51 23.60 -24.39 0.76
CA PRO A 51 22.48 -23.54 1.14
C PRO A 51 21.60 -23.14 -0.06
N GLU A 52 20.29 -23.12 0.14
CA GLU A 52 19.31 -22.71 -0.87
C GLU A 52 18.67 -21.37 -0.49
N TYR A 53 18.43 -20.53 -1.50
CA TYR A 53 17.83 -19.20 -1.33
C TYR A 53 16.64 -19.03 -2.27
N LYS A 54 15.46 -18.82 -1.70
CA LYS A 54 14.26 -18.44 -2.46
C LYS A 54 13.87 -17.01 -2.13
N VAL A 55 14.09 -16.10 -3.07
CA VAL A 55 13.75 -14.69 -2.94
C VAL A 55 12.37 -14.41 -3.52
N THR A 56 11.56 -13.61 -2.81
CA THR A 56 10.27 -13.09 -3.29
C THR A 56 10.22 -11.58 -3.06
N ALA A 57 9.52 -10.85 -3.94
CA ALA A 57 9.40 -9.39 -3.85
C ALA A 57 7.96 -8.93 -4.06
N GLY A 58 7.53 -7.99 -3.22
CA GLY A 58 6.21 -7.37 -3.25
C GLY A 58 5.05 -8.33 -3.03
N MET A 59 3.85 -7.85 -3.34
CA MET A 59 2.73 -8.72 -3.71
C MET A 59 2.74 -8.82 -5.23
N ASP A 60 3.05 -10.01 -5.75
CA ASP A 60 3.17 -10.29 -7.18
C ASP A 60 4.12 -9.31 -7.93
N GLY A 61 5.24 -8.98 -7.28
CA GLY A 61 6.24 -8.02 -7.78
C GLY A 61 5.87 -6.55 -7.61
N GLU A 62 4.69 -6.21 -7.06
CA GLU A 62 4.28 -4.84 -6.79
C GLU A 62 4.57 -4.41 -5.34
N ILE A 63 5.11 -3.20 -5.18
CA ILE A 63 5.44 -2.56 -3.90
C ILE A 63 4.53 -1.36 -3.72
N TYR A 64 3.58 -1.47 -2.78
CA TYR A 64 2.68 -0.38 -2.40
C TYR A 64 3.34 0.47 -1.29
N PRO A 65 3.49 1.80 -1.46
CA PRO A 65 4.15 2.67 -0.48
C PRO A 65 3.54 2.60 0.93
N VAL A 66 2.23 2.42 1.06
CA VAL A 66 1.57 2.30 2.38
C VAL A 66 2.05 1.08 3.18
N PHE A 67 2.19 -0.09 2.54
CA PHE A 67 2.69 -1.29 3.21
C PHE A 67 4.20 -1.21 3.45
N ALA A 68 4.94 -0.63 2.50
CA ALA A 68 6.38 -0.39 2.64
C ALA A 68 6.70 0.50 3.85
N ASN A 69 5.97 1.62 4.00
CA ASN A 69 6.07 2.52 5.15
C ASN A 69 5.83 1.75 6.46
N TYR A 70 4.67 1.11 6.59
CA TYR A 70 4.31 0.36 7.80
C TYR A 70 5.36 -0.67 8.18
N ALA A 71 5.76 -1.55 7.25
CA ALA A 71 6.70 -2.63 7.58
C ALA A 71 8.11 -2.10 7.91
N SER A 72 8.53 -0.97 7.32
CA SER A 72 9.81 -0.32 7.65
C SER A 72 9.85 0.24 9.09
N LEU A 73 8.70 0.65 9.63
CA LEU A 73 8.55 1.14 11.01
C LEU A 73 8.48 0.01 12.06
N GLN A 74 8.24 -1.23 11.66
CA GLN A 74 8.22 -2.40 12.55
C GLN A 74 9.62 -2.97 12.81
N LYS A 75 9.86 -3.48 14.03
CA LYS A 75 11.11 -4.19 14.35
C LYS A 75 11.24 -5.46 13.48
N GLN A 76 12.46 -5.78 13.05
CA GLN A 76 12.74 -6.89 12.12
C GLN A 76 12.13 -8.24 12.55
N ASN A 77 12.13 -8.52 13.86
CA ASN A 77 11.61 -9.76 14.48
C ASN A 77 10.10 -9.74 14.75
N GLU A 78 9.43 -8.61 14.58
CA GLU A 78 7.99 -8.41 14.86
C GLU A 78 7.14 -8.29 13.58
N ARG A 79 7.80 -8.25 12.40
CA ARG A 79 7.14 -8.14 11.09
C ARG A 79 6.32 -9.38 10.73
N SER A 80 5.04 -9.17 10.47
CA SER A 80 4.12 -10.15 9.88
C SER A 80 4.09 -10.12 8.34
N PHE A 81 4.65 -9.08 7.72
CA PHE A 81 4.90 -9.00 6.28
C PHE A 81 6.15 -8.15 5.98
N GLY A 82 6.69 -8.28 4.77
CA GLY A 82 7.80 -7.47 4.27
C GLY A 82 7.58 -7.08 2.80
N VAL A 83 8.43 -6.19 2.31
CA VAL A 83 8.49 -5.77 0.90
C VAL A 83 9.33 -6.74 0.06
N LEU A 84 10.31 -7.39 0.68
CA LEU A 84 11.01 -8.56 0.14
C LEU A 84 11.07 -9.66 1.20
N SER A 85 11.22 -10.90 0.75
CA SER A 85 11.53 -12.02 1.64
C SER A 85 12.58 -12.93 1.02
N VAL A 86 13.40 -13.52 1.89
CA VAL A 86 14.40 -14.52 1.53
C VAL A 86 14.16 -15.73 2.42
N ASN A 87 13.69 -16.83 1.86
CA ASN A 87 13.72 -18.12 2.55
C ASN A 87 15.11 -18.73 2.37
N VAL A 88 15.80 -18.97 3.48
CA VAL A 88 17.09 -19.63 3.51
C VAL A 88 16.91 -21.04 4.04
N SER A 89 17.39 -22.04 3.30
CA SER A 89 17.42 -23.44 3.73
C SER A 89 18.88 -23.87 3.92
N ASN A 90 19.19 -24.52 5.04
CA ASN A 90 20.49 -25.14 5.32
C ASN A 90 20.36 -26.67 5.26
N PRO A 91 20.55 -27.31 4.10
CA PRO A 91 20.52 -28.77 3.99
C PRO A 91 21.83 -29.45 4.44
N GLY A 92 22.85 -28.67 4.84
CA GLY A 92 24.15 -29.18 5.27
C GLY A 92 24.17 -29.65 6.73
N GLU A 93 25.30 -30.24 7.13
CA GLU A 93 25.53 -30.85 8.45
C GLU A 93 26.08 -29.88 9.51
N THR A 94 26.44 -28.65 9.12
CA THR A 94 27.02 -27.63 10.02
C THR A 94 26.12 -26.39 10.12
N PRO A 95 26.22 -25.59 11.20
CA PRO A 95 25.46 -24.35 11.33
C PRO A 95 25.80 -23.33 10.25
N LEU A 96 24.77 -22.82 9.57
CA LEU A 96 24.91 -21.81 8.53
C LEU A 96 24.86 -20.41 9.13
N ARG A 97 25.97 -19.67 9.02
CA ARG A 97 26.09 -18.28 9.47
C ARG A 97 26.43 -17.34 8.32
N GLN A 98 25.55 -16.39 8.05
CA GLN A 98 25.63 -15.50 6.89
C GLN A 98 25.03 -14.13 7.18
N ARG A 99 25.23 -13.20 6.26
CA ARG A 99 24.67 -11.84 6.29
C ARG A 99 23.93 -11.58 4.98
N ILE A 100 22.60 -11.43 5.06
CA ILE A 100 21.76 -11.01 3.93
C ILE A 100 21.68 -9.48 3.93
N ALA A 101 21.83 -8.89 2.76
CA ALA A 101 21.62 -7.47 2.48
C ALA A 101 20.56 -7.30 1.39
N VAL A 102 19.62 -6.38 1.61
CA VAL A 102 18.53 -6.09 0.66
C VAL A 102 18.36 -4.59 0.49
N LYS A 103 18.20 -4.14 -0.76
CA LYS A 103 17.80 -2.76 -1.10
C LYS A 103 16.99 -2.72 -2.40
N VAL A 104 16.16 -1.70 -2.57
CA VAL A 104 15.57 -1.34 -3.86
C VAL A 104 16.40 -0.21 -4.47
N ALA A 105 17.08 -0.48 -5.57
CA ALA A 105 18.15 0.34 -6.11
C ALA A 105 17.69 1.78 -6.39
N GLY A 106 18.23 2.75 -5.65
CA GLY A 106 17.88 4.17 -5.77
C GLY A 106 16.54 4.58 -5.16
N TRP A 107 15.85 3.69 -4.44
CA TRP A 107 14.53 3.91 -3.82
C TRP A 107 14.47 3.58 -2.33
N SER A 108 15.37 2.75 -1.81
CA SER A 108 15.51 2.48 -0.38
C SER A 108 16.96 2.54 0.07
N ASP A 109 17.15 2.69 1.38
CA ASP A 109 18.38 2.32 2.06
C ASP A 109 18.61 0.80 1.99
N GLN A 110 19.75 0.35 2.52
CA GLN A 110 20.09 -1.06 2.63
C GLN A 110 19.70 -1.60 4.00
N GLU A 111 18.81 -2.59 4.02
CA GLU A 111 18.56 -3.39 5.22
C GLU A 111 19.52 -4.59 5.26
N ILE A 112 19.94 -4.95 6.47
CA ILE A 112 20.82 -6.10 6.73
C ILE A 112 20.17 -6.98 7.80
N GLN A 113 20.19 -8.29 7.60
CA GLN A 113 19.82 -9.28 8.62
C GLN A 113 20.89 -10.39 8.69
N ARG A 114 21.08 -10.95 9.90
CA ARG A 114 22.01 -12.06 10.14
C ARG A 114 21.27 -13.40 10.08
N VAL A 115 21.88 -14.36 9.41
CA VAL A 115 21.47 -15.76 9.37
C VAL A 115 22.30 -16.51 10.41
N ASP A 116 21.62 -17.26 11.27
CA ASP A 116 22.21 -18.32 12.09
C ASP A 116 21.18 -19.46 12.07
N LEU A 117 21.49 -20.55 11.36
CA LEU A 117 20.58 -21.67 11.13
C LEU A 117 21.27 -23.00 11.44
N ALA A 118 20.60 -23.83 12.24
CA ALA A 118 21.04 -25.19 12.51
C ALA A 118 21.09 -26.05 11.22
N PRO A 119 21.82 -27.18 11.24
CA PRO A 119 21.73 -28.22 10.22
C PRO A 119 20.27 -28.63 9.95
N GLY A 120 19.91 -28.82 8.68
CA GLY A 120 18.55 -29.16 8.24
C GLY A 120 17.48 -28.06 8.40
N ALA A 121 17.79 -26.92 9.02
CA ALA A 121 16.82 -25.87 9.30
C ALA A 121 16.51 -24.99 8.08
N SER A 122 15.32 -24.40 8.06
CA SER A 122 14.93 -23.37 7.09
C SER A 122 14.25 -22.19 7.80
N LYS A 123 14.44 -20.97 7.30
CA LYS A 123 13.82 -19.76 7.86
C LYS A 123 13.55 -18.71 6.80
N LEU A 124 12.36 -18.09 6.91
CA LEU A 124 11.98 -16.91 6.16
C LEU A 124 12.48 -15.65 6.86
N TYR A 125 13.21 -14.81 6.13
CA TYR A 125 13.65 -13.49 6.54
C TYR A 125 12.84 -12.43 5.79
N MET A 126 12.18 -11.52 6.52
CA MET A 126 11.33 -10.47 5.93
C MET A 126 12.02 -9.11 5.99
N PHE A 127 12.17 -8.49 4.82
CA PHE A 127 12.84 -7.21 4.63
C PHE A 127 11.83 -6.13 4.27
N ALA A 128 11.97 -4.99 4.92
CA ALA A 128 11.28 -3.75 4.62
C ALA A 128 12.29 -2.62 4.88
N PRO A 129 13.25 -2.41 3.95
CA PRO A 129 14.25 -1.36 4.11
C PRO A 129 13.57 0.01 4.18
N THR A 130 14.20 0.96 4.86
CA THR A 130 13.74 2.35 4.89
C THR A 130 13.66 2.90 3.47
N PHE A 131 12.46 3.27 3.02
CA PHE A 131 12.28 3.84 1.69
C PHE A 131 12.52 5.35 1.68
N LEU A 132 13.20 5.81 0.62
CA LEU A 132 13.55 7.22 0.44
C LEU A 132 12.30 8.06 0.14
N PRO A 133 12.27 9.36 0.49
CA PRO A 133 11.11 10.24 0.31
C PRO A 133 10.51 10.24 -1.10
N ARG A 134 11.32 9.98 -2.13
CA ARG A 134 10.87 9.83 -3.53
C ARG A 134 9.80 8.74 -3.74
N LEU A 135 9.74 7.70 -2.90
CA LEU A 135 8.69 6.68 -3.00
C LEU A 135 7.31 7.27 -2.66
N TYR A 136 7.26 8.07 -1.60
CA TYR A 136 6.01 8.69 -1.12
C TYR A 136 5.59 9.91 -1.94
N ASN A 137 6.52 10.45 -2.75
CA ASN A 137 6.27 11.44 -3.79
C ASN A 137 6.10 10.82 -5.20
N ASN A 138 6.03 9.49 -5.31
CA ASN A 138 5.75 8.82 -6.58
C ASN A 138 4.25 8.79 -6.86
N HIS A 139 3.83 9.29 -8.02
CA HIS A 139 2.41 9.32 -8.39
C HIS A 139 2.01 8.30 -9.47
N GLU A 140 2.98 7.59 -10.06
CA GLU A 140 2.79 6.67 -11.20
C GLU A 140 3.32 5.27 -10.90
N ILE A 141 3.07 4.30 -11.78
CA ILE A 141 3.74 2.99 -11.70
C ILE A 141 5.16 3.13 -12.28
N ILE A 142 6.18 2.78 -11.48
CA ILE A 142 7.59 2.87 -11.88
C ILE A 142 8.28 1.51 -11.75
N ALA A 143 9.05 1.11 -12.76
CA ALA A 143 9.93 -0.05 -12.68
C ALA A 143 11.17 0.28 -11.82
N ALA A 144 11.53 -0.63 -10.91
CA ALA A 144 12.75 -0.59 -10.12
C ALA A 144 13.35 -2.00 -9.99
N THR A 145 14.55 -2.07 -9.41
CA THR A 145 15.27 -3.34 -9.22
C THR A 145 15.53 -3.54 -7.74
N ALA A 146 14.99 -4.61 -7.17
CA ALA A 146 15.42 -5.09 -5.87
C ALA A 146 16.73 -5.88 -6.02
N GLN A 147 17.67 -5.64 -5.13
CA GLN A 147 18.98 -6.31 -5.07
C GLN A 147 19.09 -7.07 -3.76
N VAL A 148 19.46 -8.34 -3.84
CA VAL A 148 19.73 -9.20 -2.68
C VAL A 148 21.14 -9.75 -2.81
N SER A 149 21.99 -9.49 -1.82
CA SER A 149 23.32 -10.10 -1.70
C SER A 149 23.46 -10.79 -0.36
N ILE A 150 24.11 -11.94 -0.37
CA ILE A 150 24.37 -12.78 0.80
C ILE A 150 25.86 -13.03 0.85
N ALA A 151 26.46 -12.75 2.01
CA ALA A 151 27.85 -13.01 2.28
C ALA A 151 28.00 -13.98 3.46
N ASP A 152 29.10 -14.73 3.48
CA ASP A 152 29.49 -15.54 4.64
C ASP A 152 30.07 -14.69 5.78
N ILE A 153 30.58 -15.36 6.83
CA ILE A 153 31.21 -14.68 7.98
C ILE A 153 32.55 -14.01 7.67
N SER A 154 33.21 -14.36 6.56
CA SER A 154 34.44 -13.70 6.09
C SER A 154 34.15 -12.44 5.25
N GLY A 155 32.89 -12.28 4.81
CA GLY A 155 32.48 -11.23 3.89
C GLY A 155 32.55 -11.64 2.41
N ALA A 156 32.91 -12.88 2.10
CA ALA A 156 32.88 -13.40 0.74
C ALA A 156 31.43 -13.53 0.25
N SER A 157 31.15 -13.08 -0.97
CA SER A 157 29.82 -13.18 -1.57
C SER A 157 29.52 -14.64 -1.94
N VAL A 158 28.39 -15.16 -1.45
CA VAL A 158 27.95 -16.55 -1.65
C VAL A 158 26.68 -16.66 -2.51
N TYR A 159 25.92 -15.57 -2.63
CA TYR A 159 24.74 -15.50 -3.48
C TYR A 159 24.39 -14.04 -3.78
N GLU A 160 24.17 -13.73 -5.05
CA GLU A 160 23.67 -12.43 -5.49
C GLU A 160 22.56 -12.64 -6.51
N THR A 161 21.49 -11.84 -6.39
CA THR A 161 20.41 -11.82 -7.36
C THR A 161 19.76 -10.45 -7.43
N THR A 162 19.04 -10.21 -8.53
CA THR A 162 18.20 -9.04 -8.69
C THR A 162 16.81 -9.45 -9.17
N LEU A 163 15.79 -8.73 -8.71
CA LEU A 163 14.40 -8.95 -9.11
C LEU A 163 13.82 -7.64 -9.66
N PRO A 164 13.14 -7.67 -10.82
CA PRO A 164 12.33 -6.54 -11.24
C PRO A 164 11.16 -6.36 -10.28
N VAL A 165 10.89 -5.14 -9.86
CA VAL A 165 9.75 -4.77 -9.02
C VAL A 165 9.04 -3.55 -9.60
N ARG A 166 7.74 -3.45 -9.37
CA ARG A 166 6.93 -2.27 -9.74
C ARG A 166 6.59 -1.50 -8.48
N LEU A 167 7.09 -0.27 -8.40
CA LEU A 167 6.69 0.67 -7.36
C LEU A 167 5.35 1.27 -7.76
N ARG A 168 4.37 1.18 -6.87
CA ARG A 168 3.04 1.74 -7.06
C ARG A 168 3.03 3.23 -6.77
N SER A 169 1.94 3.90 -7.16
CA SER A 169 1.69 5.27 -6.73
C SER A 169 1.54 5.32 -5.20
N ALA A 170 2.02 6.38 -4.57
CA ALA A 170 1.75 6.68 -3.16
C ALA A 170 0.26 6.94 -2.90
N GLU A 171 -0.54 7.16 -3.95
CA GLU A 171 -2.00 7.28 -3.89
C GLU A 171 -2.73 5.94 -4.13
N ASP A 172 -2.03 4.83 -4.42
CA ASP A 172 -2.66 3.52 -4.60
C ASP A 172 -2.93 2.82 -3.26
N MET A 173 -4.21 2.67 -2.91
CA MET A 173 -4.66 1.82 -1.82
C MET A 173 -5.04 0.43 -2.36
N TYR A 174 -4.37 -0.61 -1.88
CA TYR A 174 -4.76 -2.01 -2.13
C TYR A 174 -5.65 -2.51 -0.99
N TRP A 175 -6.91 -2.77 -1.30
CA TRP A 175 -7.91 -3.26 -0.35
C TRP A 175 -7.76 -4.77 -0.08
N GLY A 176 -7.35 -5.51 -1.11
CA GLY A 176 -7.37 -6.97 -1.16
C GLY A 176 -8.80 -7.55 -1.04
N SER A 177 -8.91 -8.88 -1.15
CA SER A 177 -10.18 -9.59 -1.05
C SER A 177 -10.94 -9.26 0.23
N ASN A 178 -12.25 -8.99 0.11
CA ASN A 178 -13.15 -8.63 1.22
C ASN A 178 -12.67 -7.45 2.09
N PHE A 179 -11.90 -6.51 1.50
CA PHE A 179 -11.31 -5.36 2.18
C PHE A 179 -10.38 -5.74 3.36
N ARG A 180 -9.66 -6.87 3.24
CA ARG A 180 -8.76 -7.37 4.30
C ARG A 180 -7.69 -6.38 4.76
N TYR A 181 -7.28 -5.45 3.88
CA TYR A 181 -6.28 -4.40 4.18
C TYR A 181 -6.91 -3.04 4.50
N ALA A 182 -8.23 -2.94 4.67
CA ALA A 182 -8.91 -1.68 5.00
C ALA A 182 -8.25 -0.82 6.09
N PRO A 183 -7.69 -1.36 7.20
CA PRO A 183 -7.03 -0.54 8.22
C PRO A 183 -5.93 0.40 7.71
N PHE A 184 -5.25 0.05 6.61
CA PHE A 184 -4.19 0.86 6.01
C PHE A 184 -4.68 2.17 5.38
N ILE A 185 -6.01 2.35 5.20
CA ILE A 185 -6.56 3.64 4.78
C ILE A 185 -6.27 4.76 5.80
N ALA A 186 -5.98 4.42 7.06
CA ALA A 186 -5.55 5.38 8.06
C ALA A 186 -4.25 6.12 7.68
N SER A 187 -3.43 5.58 6.77
CA SER A 187 -2.24 6.28 6.26
C SER A 187 -2.54 7.47 5.34
N TRP A 188 -3.79 7.62 4.86
CA TRP A 188 -4.29 8.81 4.18
C TRP A 188 -4.97 9.82 5.13
N VAL A 189 -5.18 9.45 6.39
CA VAL A 189 -5.72 10.35 7.40
C VAL A 189 -4.56 11.16 7.96
N THR A 190 -4.49 12.43 7.59
CA THR A 190 -3.36 13.35 7.82
C THR A 190 -3.81 14.56 8.65
N PRO A 191 -3.95 14.42 9.99
CA PRO A 191 -4.55 15.45 10.83
C PRO A 191 -3.75 16.75 10.85
N HIS A 192 -2.42 16.68 10.80
CA HIS A 192 -1.52 17.85 10.87
C HIS A 192 -1.20 18.49 9.51
N ASP A 193 -2.00 18.22 8.46
CA ASP A 193 -1.82 18.92 7.18
C ASP A 193 -2.37 20.35 7.25
N LEU A 194 -1.59 21.33 6.79
CA LEU A 194 -1.97 22.76 6.84
C LEU A 194 -3.31 23.07 6.17
N ARG A 195 -3.76 22.27 5.19
CA ARG A 195 -5.08 22.44 4.56
C ARG A 195 -6.20 21.92 5.45
N VAL A 196 -5.96 20.85 6.22
CA VAL A 196 -6.89 20.34 7.25
C VAL A 196 -7.06 21.39 8.34
N GLU A 197 -5.97 21.95 8.86
CA GLU A 197 -6.01 23.05 9.84
C GLU A 197 -6.71 24.30 9.29
N SER A 198 -6.48 24.66 8.01
CA SER A 198 -7.15 25.79 7.36
C SER A 198 -8.67 25.61 7.28
N VAL A 199 -9.16 24.37 7.07
CA VAL A 199 -10.60 24.07 7.11
C VAL A 199 -11.13 24.24 8.53
N LEU A 200 -10.46 23.75 9.57
CA LEU A 200 -10.89 23.92 10.97
C LEU A 200 -10.94 25.39 11.39
N GLY A 201 -9.93 26.17 10.99
CA GLY A 201 -9.87 27.62 11.19
C GLY A 201 -11.03 28.39 10.51
N ARG A 202 -11.61 27.84 9.44
CA ARG A 202 -12.84 28.35 8.80
C ARG A 202 -14.10 27.80 9.46
N ALA A 203 -14.11 26.51 9.80
CA ALA A 203 -15.25 25.78 10.35
C ALA A 203 -15.72 26.34 11.69
N LYS A 204 -14.80 26.78 12.55
CA LYS A 204 -15.17 27.44 13.81
C LYS A 204 -16.06 28.68 13.62
N ASN A 205 -15.98 29.38 12.49
CA ASN A 205 -16.82 30.56 12.21
C ASN A 205 -18.28 30.20 11.88
N PHE A 206 -18.63 28.91 11.85
CA PHE A 206 -20.01 28.42 11.76
C PHE A 206 -20.54 27.90 13.11
N THR A 207 -19.81 28.09 14.22
CA THR A 207 -20.33 27.93 15.58
C THR A 207 -20.53 29.30 16.25
N VAL A 208 -21.45 29.37 17.23
CA VAL A 208 -21.79 30.62 17.93
C VAL A 208 -20.63 31.14 18.79
N ASP A 209 -19.81 30.24 19.31
CA ASP A 209 -18.69 30.49 20.21
C ASP A 209 -17.33 30.65 19.51
N HIS A 210 -17.29 30.53 18.17
CA HIS A 210 -16.07 30.48 17.36
C HIS A 210 -15.04 29.40 17.80
N ARG A 211 -15.52 28.26 18.32
CA ARG A 211 -14.70 27.15 18.85
C ARG A 211 -15.10 25.79 18.27
N LEU A 212 -14.08 24.97 18.03
CA LEU A 212 -14.17 23.53 17.79
C LEU A 212 -13.28 22.84 18.84
N PRO A 213 -13.79 22.54 20.04
CA PRO A 213 -12.98 21.97 21.12
C PRO A 213 -12.79 20.44 21.02
N GLY A 214 -13.51 19.74 20.16
CA GLY A 214 -13.50 18.28 20.10
C GLY A 214 -14.09 17.65 21.36
N TYR A 215 -13.34 16.76 22.00
CA TYR A 215 -13.76 16.12 23.26
C TYR A 215 -13.28 16.90 24.50
N GLU A 216 -14.22 17.30 25.35
CA GLU A 216 -13.94 17.98 26.62
C GLU A 216 -14.39 17.14 27.83
N SER A 217 -13.47 16.83 28.73
CA SER A 217 -13.68 15.92 29.88
C SER A 217 -14.65 16.42 30.94
N TRP A 218 -14.97 17.72 30.96
CA TRP A 218 -15.89 18.34 31.91
C TRP A 218 -17.36 18.32 31.45
N LYS A 219 -17.63 17.96 30.19
CA LYS A 219 -19.00 17.82 29.66
C LYS A 219 -19.57 16.44 30.04
N SER A 220 -20.86 16.39 30.37
CA SER A 220 -21.56 15.09 30.43
C SER A 220 -21.61 14.44 29.05
N ALA A 221 -21.76 13.11 29.01
CA ALA A 221 -21.84 12.38 27.73
C ALA A 221 -22.88 13.00 26.79
N ALA A 222 -24.11 13.26 27.25
CA ALA A 222 -25.16 13.86 26.43
C ALA A 222 -24.81 15.27 25.88
N GLN A 223 -24.10 16.10 26.65
CA GLN A 223 -23.60 17.39 26.16
C GLN A 223 -22.49 17.21 25.12
N GLN A 224 -21.57 16.25 25.34
CA GLN A 224 -20.53 15.94 24.36
C GLN A 224 -21.12 15.38 23.07
N GLU A 225 -22.19 14.58 23.12
CA GLU A 225 -22.90 14.11 21.92
C GLU A 225 -23.44 15.29 21.11
N GLN A 226 -24.10 16.26 21.76
CA GLN A 226 -24.60 17.48 21.12
C GLN A 226 -23.50 18.33 20.48
N GLU A 227 -22.38 18.50 21.18
CA GLU A 227 -21.23 19.27 20.70
C GLU A 227 -20.54 18.58 19.52
N THR A 228 -20.40 17.25 19.52
CA THR A 228 -19.92 16.49 18.37
C THR A 228 -20.81 16.71 17.12
N TYR A 229 -22.13 16.72 17.28
CA TYR A 229 -23.05 17.07 16.17
C TYR A 229 -22.87 18.52 15.69
N ARG A 230 -22.66 19.47 16.61
CA ARG A 230 -22.43 20.89 16.33
C ARG A 230 -21.14 21.10 15.51
N GLU A 231 -20.05 20.48 15.94
CA GLU A 231 -18.74 20.59 15.30
C GLU A 231 -18.70 19.90 13.93
N ALA A 232 -19.27 18.70 13.80
CA ALA A 232 -19.39 18.01 12.52
C ALA A 232 -20.25 18.81 11.50
N ARG A 233 -21.32 19.46 11.96
CA ARG A 233 -22.14 20.37 11.15
C ARG A 233 -21.35 21.60 10.69
N ALA A 234 -20.55 22.19 11.58
CA ALA A 234 -19.72 23.35 11.27
C ALA A 234 -18.64 23.01 10.22
N ILE A 235 -17.98 21.86 10.36
CA ILE A 235 -17.03 21.30 9.39
C ILE A 235 -17.70 21.05 8.04
N PHE A 236 -18.84 20.36 8.02
CA PHE A 236 -19.62 20.11 6.80
C PHE A 236 -20.01 21.42 6.09
N THR A 237 -20.44 22.41 6.87
CA THR A 237 -20.83 23.73 6.35
C THR A 237 -19.63 24.46 5.74
N ALA A 238 -18.46 24.43 6.38
CA ALA A 238 -17.25 25.04 5.84
C ALA A 238 -16.80 24.41 4.52
N LEU A 239 -16.73 23.07 4.46
CA LEU A 239 -16.38 22.34 3.24
C LEU A 239 -17.36 22.62 2.10
N LYS A 240 -18.67 22.65 2.40
CA LYS A 240 -19.70 23.04 1.42
C LYS A 240 -19.53 24.49 0.94
N ARG A 241 -19.24 25.44 1.85
CA ARG A 241 -19.00 26.85 1.51
C ARG A 241 -17.68 27.08 0.76
N MET A 242 -16.70 26.19 0.91
CA MET A 242 -15.48 26.14 0.11
C MET A 242 -15.71 25.54 -1.30
N GLY A 243 -16.90 25.02 -1.60
CA GLY A 243 -17.23 24.42 -2.88
C GLY A 243 -16.75 22.98 -3.05
N VAL A 244 -16.42 22.27 -1.96
CA VAL A 244 -15.99 20.87 -2.00
C VAL A 244 -17.12 20.00 -2.56
N SER A 245 -16.86 19.36 -3.70
CA SER A 245 -17.86 18.63 -4.49
C SER A 245 -17.35 17.29 -5.02
N TYR A 246 -18.25 16.45 -5.53
CA TYR A 246 -17.90 15.08 -5.91
C TYR A 246 -17.21 15.00 -7.28
N VAL A 247 -16.01 14.41 -7.32
CA VAL A 247 -15.30 14.05 -8.57
C VAL A 247 -14.72 12.65 -8.44
N LYS A 248 -15.10 11.74 -9.35
CA LYS A 248 -14.61 10.36 -9.34
C LYS A 248 -13.19 10.26 -9.90
N SER A 249 -12.20 10.49 -9.05
CA SER A 249 -10.76 10.43 -9.37
C SER A 249 -10.07 9.12 -8.92
N SER A 250 -10.80 8.00 -8.92
CA SER A 250 -10.35 6.73 -8.29
C SER A 250 -9.60 5.73 -9.19
N THR A 251 -9.38 6.06 -10.47
CA THR A 251 -8.69 5.18 -11.42
C THR A 251 -7.27 4.83 -10.96
N THR A 252 -6.96 3.53 -10.96
CA THR A 252 -5.63 2.95 -10.70
C THR A 252 -5.30 1.89 -11.76
N PHE A 253 -4.00 1.55 -11.89
CA PHE A 253 -3.46 0.71 -12.96
C PHE A 253 -2.81 -0.58 -12.42
N GLY A 254 -2.08 -1.32 -13.26
CA GLY A 254 -1.36 -2.55 -12.90
C GLY A 254 -2.26 -3.73 -12.51
N ASP A 255 -1.67 -4.74 -11.87
CA ASP A 255 -2.20 -6.10 -11.90
C ASP A 255 -3.38 -6.32 -10.93
N HIS A 256 -3.48 -5.50 -9.88
CA HIS A 256 -4.51 -5.60 -8.84
C HIS A 256 -5.63 -4.55 -8.93
N ARG A 257 -5.88 -3.98 -10.13
CA ARG A 257 -6.85 -2.89 -10.37
C ARG A 257 -8.29 -3.14 -9.92
N ASN A 258 -8.68 -4.40 -9.70
CA ASN A 258 -10.03 -4.81 -9.25
C ASN A 258 -10.20 -4.81 -7.73
N VAL A 259 -9.09 -4.77 -6.98
CA VAL A 259 -9.04 -4.76 -5.51
C VAL A 259 -8.14 -3.62 -4.99
N SER A 260 -7.88 -2.62 -5.85
CA SER A 260 -7.14 -1.41 -5.54
C SER A 260 -7.94 -0.19 -5.98
N GLU A 261 -7.69 0.96 -5.36
CA GLU A 261 -8.27 2.24 -5.74
C GLU A 261 -7.26 3.37 -5.54
N ARG A 262 -7.28 4.39 -6.40
CA ARG A 262 -6.55 5.63 -6.14
C ARG A 262 -7.30 6.44 -5.09
N VAL A 263 -6.62 6.77 -3.99
CA VAL A 263 -7.09 7.65 -2.92
C VAL A 263 -6.20 8.88 -2.89
N ARG A 264 -6.78 10.06 -3.10
CA ARG A 264 -6.05 11.33 -3.01
C ARG A 264 -5.90 11.75 -1.56
N MET A 265 -4.70 12.18 -1.19
CA MET A 265 -4.45 12.77 0.13
C MET A 265 -5.36 13.98 0.37
N PRO A 266 -5.82 14.24 1.63
CA PRO A 266 -6.67 15.38 1.97
C PRO A 266 -6.16 16.72 1.41
N ARG A 267 -4.83 16.91 1.39
CA ARG A 267 -4.17 18.10 0.82
C ARG A 267 -4.47 18.34 -0.67
N VAL A 268 -4.61 17.28 -1.46
CA VAL A 268 -4.92 17.35 -2.89
C VAL A 268 -6.42 17.65 -3.07
N SER A 269 -7.27 16.89 -2.39
CA SER A 269 -8.73 17.04 -2.46
C SER A 269 -9.21 18.43 -2.00
N LEU A 270 -8.62 18.96 -0.91
CA LEU A 270 -8.85 20.33 -0.43
C LEU A 270 -8.22 21.40 -1.32
N GLY A 271 -7.11 21.09 -1.99
CA GLY A 271 -6.49 22.01 -2.95
C GLY A 271 -7.27 22.14 -4.26
N GLN A 272 -8.06 21.14 -4.62
CA GLN A 272 -8.85 21.08 -5.84
C GLN A 272 -10.37 21.22 -5.59
N ASN A 273 -10.79 21.49 -4.35
CA ASN A 273 -12.20 21.49 -3.90
C ASN A 273 -13.02 20.30 -4.43
N SER A 274 -12.40 19.12 -4.53
CA SER A 274 -13.00 17.95 -5.17
C SER A 274 -12.58 16.66 -4.48
N ALA A 275 -13.52 15.75 -4.27
CA ALA A 275 -13.29 14.46 -3.61
C ALA A 275 -14.17 13.37 -4.23
N ASN A 276 -13.67 12.14 -4.35
CA ASN A 276 -14.57 10.97 -4.43
C ASN A 276 -15.05 10.60 -3.00
N CYS A 277 -15.75 9.49 -2.83
CA CYS A 277 -16.27 9.09 -1.51
C CYS A 277 -15.17 8.73 -0.51
N ILE A 278 -14.11 8.04 -0.93
CA ILE A 278 -13.01 7.64 -0.05
C ILE A 278 -12.03 8.79 0.23
N ASP A 279 -11.71 9.62 -0.77
CA ASP A 279 -11.01 10.90 -0.63
C ASP A 279 -11.69 11.80 0.42
N ALA A 280 -13.03 11.87 0.37
CA ALA A 280 -13.82 12.63 1.33
C ALA A 280 -13.81 11.98 2.72
N ALA A 281 -13.90 10.65 2.80
CA ALA A 281 -13.88 9.95 4.09
C ALA A 281 -12.56 10.17 4.85
N VAL A 282 -11.41 10.09 4.17
CA VAL A 282 -10.10 10.35 4.82
C VAL A 282 -9.90 11.82 5.17
N MET A 283 -10.42 12.74 4.35
CA MET A 283 -10.44 14.18 4.64
C MET A 283 -11.26 14.50 5.91
N TYR A 284 -12.49 14.00 6.03
CA TYR A 284 -13.30 14.18 7.23
C TYR A 284 -12.70 13.50 8.45
N ALA A 285 -12.15 12.28 8.30
CA ALA A 285 -11.45 11.61 9.39
C ALA A 285 -10.23 12.42 9.89
N SER A 286 -9.51 13.10 8.99
CA SER A 286 -8.36 13.95 9.36
C SER A 286 -8.79 15.18 10.16
N LEU A 287 -9.95 15.75 9.81
CA LEU A 287 -10.53 16.89 10.52
C LEU A 287 -10.98 16.51 11.93
N PHE A 288 -11.60 15.33 12.09
CA PHE A 288 -12.01 14.81 13.40
C PHE A 288 -10.80 14.39 14.26
N GLU A 289 -9.80 13.72 13.69
CA GLU A 289 -8.58 13.31 14.40
C GLU A 289 -7.75 14.52 14.87
N ASN A 290 -7.65 15.59 14.08
CA ASN A 290 -6.97 16.82 14.50
C ASN A 290 -7.63 17.45 15.74
N LEU A 291 -8.96 17.40 15.84
CA LEU A 291 -9.72 17.84 17.02
C LEU A 291 -9.64 16.86 18.21
N GLY A 292 -8.82 15.81 18.13
CA GLY A 292 -8.69 14.79 19.19
C GLY A 292 -9.94 13.92 19.36
N MET A 293 -10.77 13.79 18.31
CA MET A 293 -11.98 12.98 18.32
C MET A 293 -11.73 11.59 17.71
N ASP A 294 -12.53 10.59 18.12
CA ASP A 294 -12.37 9.19 17.66
C ASP A 294 -12.92 9.01 16.24
N ALA A 295 -12.12 9.43 15.26
CA ALA A 295 -12.43 9.36 13.83
C ALA A 295 -12.59 7.92 13.33
N THR A 296 -13.46 7.75 12.33
CA THR A 296 -13.75 6.46 11.68
C THR A 296 -13.90 6.65 10.17
N VAL A 297 -13.27 5.77 9.39
CA VAL A 297 -13.60 5.57 7.96
C VAL A 297 -14.46 4.31 7.84
N VAL A 298 -15.62 4.39 7.19
CA VAL A 298 -16.51 3.25 6.98
C VAL A 298 -16.57 2.91 5.50
N ILE A 299 -16.30 1.66 5.17
CA ILE A 299 -16.26 1.15 3.79
C ILE A 299 -17.34 0.08 3.63
N VAL A 300 -18.11 0.19 2.55
CA VAL A 300 -19.04 -0.83 2.05
C VAL A 300 -18.73 -1.11 0.58
N PRO A 301 -19.23 -2.21 -0.01
CA PRO A 301 -19.05 -2.46 -1.44
C PRO A 301 -19.50 -1.27 -2.31
N GLY A 302 -18.53 -0.60 -2.94
CA GLY A 302 -18.74 0.52 -3.86
C GLY A 302 -18.91 1.91 -3.24
N HIS A 303 -18.85 2.08 -1.91
CA HIS A 303 -19.00 3.40 -1.28
C HIS A 303 -18.26 3.53 0.06
N ALA A 304 -18.01 4.77 0.47
CA ALA A 304 -17.33 5.10 1.73
C ALA A 304 -18.01 6.28 2.45
N TYR A 305 -18.00 6.22 3.78
CA TYR A 305 -18.55 7.23 4.69
C TYR A 305 -17.46 7.65 5.70
N ALA A 306 -17.58 8.86 6.24
CA ALA A 306 -16.86 9.23 7.46
C ALA A 306 -17.75 9.01 8.68
N GLY A 307 -17.12 8.86 9.84
CA GLY A 307 -17.80 8.92 11.13
C GLY A 307 -16.87 9.33 12.26
N VAL A 308 -17.47 9.54 13.42
CA VAL A 308 -16.81 9.91 14.67
C VAL A 308 -17.64 9.37 15.83
N ARG A 309 -17.04 8.90 16.93
CA ARG A 309 -17.84 8.58 18.13
C ARG A 309 -18.49 9.88 18.64
N LEU A 310 -19.68 9.78 19.23
CA LEU A 310 -20.38 10.98 19.72
C LEU A 310 -19.73 11.57 20.98
N ALA A 311 -19.01 10.74 21.74
CA ALA A 311 -18.19 11.13 22.87
C ALA A 311 -17.06 10.10 23.04
N LYS A 312 -15.98 10.48 23.73
CA LYS A 312 -14.88 9.57 24.07
C LYS A 312 -15.41 8.29 24.71
N ASP A 313 -14.87 7.15 24.27
CA ASP A 313 -15.24 5.78 24.69
C ASP A 313 -16.71 5.35 24.42
N SER A 314 -17.59 6.25 23.98
CA SER A 314 -19.01 5.97 23.71
C SER A 314 -19.20 5.01 22.53
N GLY A 315 -20.07 4.01 22.69
CA GLY A 315 -20.43 3.08 21.62
C GLY A 315 -21.29 3.69 20.50
N LYS A 316 -21.74 4.95 20.65
CA LYS A 316 -22.52 5.68 19.64
C LYS A 316 -21.61 6.44 18.68
N PHE A 317 -22.01 6.50 17.42
CA PHE A 317 -21.29 7.18 16.35
C PHE A 317 -22.22 8.11 15.57
N LEU A 318 -21.68 9.25 15.13
CA LEU A 318 -22.19 10.01 14.00
C LEU A 318 -21.55 9.45 12.72
N PHE A 319 -22.35 9.25 11.67
CA PHE A 319 -21.87 8.90 10.34
C PHE A 319 -22.36 9.91 9.30
N LEU A 320 -21.55 10.20 8.29
CA LEU A 320 -21.85 11.17 7.24
C LEU A 320 -21.60 10.58 5.85
N ASP A 321 -22.56 10.77 4.95
CA ASP A 321 -22.38 10.53 3.52
C ASP A 321 -21.63 11.71 2.89
N VAL A 322 -20.33 11.71 3.13
CA VAL A 322 -19.38 12.78 2.77
C VAL A 322 -19.23 13.01 1.27
N ALA A 323 -19.72 12.09 0.43
CA ALA A 323 -19.85 12.33 -1.01
C ALA A 323 -20.91 13.38 -1.35
N LEU A 324 -21.84 13.66 -0.43
CA LEU A 324 -22.97 14.58 -0.64
C LEU A 324 -22.71 16.00 -0.13
N THR A 325 -21.50 16.32 0.39
CA THR A 325 -21.17 17.62 1.01
C THR A 325 -21.48 18.82 0.14
N GLY A 326 -21.12 18.79 -1.15
CA GLY A 326 -21.43 19.87 -2.09
C GLY A 326 -22.92 19.94 -2.47
N LEU A 327 -23.69 18.86 -2.29
CA LEU A 327 -25.03 18.69 -2.84
C LEU A 327 -26.15 18.99 -1.81
N THR A 328 -26.05 18.47 -0.59
CA THR A 328 -27.20 18.39 0.34
C THR A 328 -26.94 19.07 1.70
N THR A 329 -27.89 19.00 2.65
CA THR A 329 -27.69 19.51 4.02
C THR A 329 -26.92 18.49 4.88
N PHE A 330 -26.43 18.93 6.04
CA PHE A 330 -25.75 18.05 7.00
C PHE A 330 -26.68 16.90 7.45
N GLU A 331 -27.93 17.21 7.80
CA GLU A 331 -28.94 16.23 8.23
C GLU A 331 -29.23 15.19 7.16
N ALA A 332 -29.37 15.63 5.90
CA ALA A 332 -29.62 14.73 4.78
C ALA A 332 -28.41 13.84 4.47
N ALA A 333 -27.17 14.32 4.68
CA ALA A 333 -25.97 13.51 4.57
C ALA A 333 -25.84 12.47 5.70
N VAL A 334 -26.27 12.80 6.92
CA VAL A 334 -26.34 11.85 8.05
C VAL A 334 -27.39 10.77 7.77
N ALA A 335 -28.62 11.17 7.44
CA ALA A 335 -29.69 10.23 7.10
C ALA A 335 -29.38 9.34 5.88
N SER A 336 -28.62 9.87 4.90
CA SER A 336 -28.11 9.07 3.78
C SER A 336 -27.12 8.00 4.25
N ALA A 337 -26.21 8.32 5.17
CA ALA A 337 -25.24 7.35 5.70
C ALA A 337 -25.93 6.21 6.46
N GLU A 338 -26.87 6.53 7.35
CA GLU A 338 -27.66 5.55 8.10
C GLU A 338 -28.43 4.62 7.15
N LYS A 339 -29.21 5.19 6.22
CA LYS A 339 -29.98 4.45 5.21
C LYS A 339 -29.09 3.70 4.21
N GLY A 340 -27.87 4.16 3.98
CA GLY A 340 -26.89 3.55 3.08
C GLY A 340 -26.26 2.31 3.70
N MET A 341 -25.71 2.44 4.91
CA MET A 341 -25.10 1.32 5.64
C MET A 341 -26.10 0.23 6.03
N ALA A 342 -27.33 0.59 6.40
CA ALA A 342 -28.37 -0.37 6.81
C ALA A 342 -28.78 -1.38 5.70
N ARG A 343 -28.38 -1.16 4.45
CA ARG A 343 -28.62 -2.09 3.32
C ARG A 343 -27.65 -3.27 3.29
N TYR A 344 -26.54 -3.19 4.03
CA TYR A 344 -25.48 -4.19 4.01
C TYR A 344 -25.52 -5.05 5.26
N ALA A 345 -25.22 -6.34 5.10
CA ALA A 345 -25.00 -7.22 6.23
C ALA A 345 -23.82 -6.72 7.09
N PRO A 346 -23.85 -6.86 8.43
CA PRO A 346 -22.83 -6.29 9.32
C PRO A 346 -21.38 -6.71 8.99
N ASN A 347 -21.19 -7.92 8.46
CA ASN A 347 -19.87 -8.43 8.04
C ASN A 347 -19.30 -7.72 6.78
N SER A 348 -20.16 -7.13 5.96
CA SER A 348 -19.82 -6.37 4.74
C SER A 348 -19.50 -4.90 5.01
N VAL A 349 -19.81 -4.39 6.21
CA VAL A 349 -19.47 -3.02 6.64
C VAL A 349 -18.14 -3.04 7.37
N LYS A 350 -17.08 -2.51 6.77
CA LYS A 350 -15.78 -2.36 7.43
C LYS A 350 -15.69 -0.99 8.10
N LYS A 351 -15.59 -0.96 9.42
CA LYS A 351 -15.33 0.26 10.20
C LYS A 351 -13.84 0.27 10.57
N VAL A 352 -13.09 1.23 10.03
CA VAL A 352 -11.70 1.50 10.40
C VAL A 352 -11.69 2.61 11.44
N LEU A 353 -11.52 2.22 12.71
CA LEU A 353 -11.31 3.16 13.80
C LEU A 353 -9.88 3.69 13.73
N ILE A 354 -9.71 5.00 13.53
CA ILE A 354 -8.38 5.56 13.23
C ILE A 354 -7.43 5.39 14.42
N GLN A 355 -7.91 5.60 15.65
CA GLN A 355 -7.10 5.37 16.86
C GLN A 355 -6.55 3.94 16.92
N GLN A 356 -7.37 2.92 16.67
CA GLN A 356 -6.93 1.52 16.66
C GLN A 356 -5.88 1.24 15.56
N ALA A 357 -5.97 1.95 14.43
CA ALA A 357 -4.95 1.89 13.39
C ALA A 357 -3.63 2.53 13.87
N ARG A 358 -3.68 3.66 14.60
CA ARG A 358 -2.49 4.28 15.23
C ARG A 358 -1.85 3.37 16.28
N ASP A 359 -2.66 2.76 17.15
CA ASP A 359 -2.23 1.79 18.17
C ASP A 359 -1.57 0.56 17.53
N SER A 360 -1.98 0.21 16.31
CA SER A 360 -1.39 -0.87 15.50
C SER A 360 -0.15 -0.44 14.70
N GLY A 361 0.30 0.82 14.79
CA GLY A 361 1.46 1.34 14.04
C GLY A 361 1.16 1.84 12.62
N ILE A 362 -0.11 2.03 12.25
CA ILE A 362 -0.51 2.56 10.94
C ILE A 362 -0.57 4.10 11.01
N TYR A 363 0.56 4.72 10.68
CA TYR A 363 0.73 6.18 10.63
C TYR A 363 0.54 6.75 9.21
N PRO A 364 0.40 8.08 9.06
CA PRO A 364 0.49 8.75 7.77
C PRO A 364 1.72 8.34 6.96
N MET A 365 1.60 8.34 5.63
CA MET A 365 2.79 8.32 4.76
C MET A 365 3.50 9.68 4.79
N PRO A 366 4.85 9.71 4.83
CA PRO A 366 5.62 10.95 4.95
C PRO A 366 5.69 11.78 3.66
#